data_AF-A0A2V7FRK3-F1
#
_entry.id   AF-A0A2V7FRK3-F1
#
_cell.length_a   1.000
_cell.length_b   1.000
_cell.length_c   1.000
_cell.angle_alpha   90.00
_cell.angle_beta   90.00
_cell.angle_gamma   90.00
#
_symmetry.space_group_name_H-M   'P 1'
#
loop_
_entity.id
_entity.type
_entity.pdbx_description
1 polymer ?
#
loop_
_entity_poly.entity_id
_entity_poly.type
_entity_poly.pdbx_seq_one_letter_code
_entity_poly.pdbx_strand_id
1 'polypeptide(L)'
;MQVTPLIVALIGALQGPGLDSLPPATVLLDQARHRLVVELPAVDVPAATRGEIMVPLPLCRVLVPVSASLHSARVEILDGSGHELPRAMLHHFNLTDPEHRELFVPIGMHLMAASKETPAITVPRLLFGLPLARGQRL
;
A
#
# COMPACT_ATOMS: atom_id res chain seq x y z
N MET A 1 -0.89 -23.42 -53.36
CA MET A 1 -0.76 -23.56 -51.90
C MET A 1 -0.12 -22.28 -51.38
N GLN A 2 -0.91 -21.34 -50.85
CA GLN A 2 -0.40 -20.08 -50.29
C GLN A 2 -0.22 -20.28 -48.77
N VAL A 3 1.01 -20.09 -48.30
CA VAL A 3 1.34 -20.14 -46.87
C VAL A 3 1.27 -18.71 -46.36
N THR A 4 0.25 -18.41 -45.56
CA THR A 4 0.11 -17.12 -44.90
C THR A 4 1.05 -17.09 -43.69
N PRO A 5 1.97 -16.11 -43.55
CA PRO A 5 2.81 -16.01 -42.37
C PRO A 5 1.98 -15.51 -41.19
N LEU A 6 1.97 -16.30 -40.11
CA LEU A 6 1.38 -15.94 -38.82
C LEU A 6 2.27 -14.84 -38.19
N ILE A 7 1.79 -13.60 -38.19
CA ILE A 7 2.42 -12.51 -37.44
C ILE A 7 2.12 -12.74 -35.96
N VAL A 8 3.13 -13.16 -35.21
CA VAL A 8 3.09 -13.13 -33.73
C VAL A 8 3.22 -11.68 -33.31
N ALA A 9 2.09 -11.04 -33.01
CA ALA A 9 2.09 -9.74 -32.39
C ALA A 9 2.57 -9.89 -30.94
N LEU A 10 3.78 -9.42 -30.66
CA LEU A 10 4.30 -9.27 -29.31
C LEU A 10 3.46 -8.19 -28.61
N ILE A 11 2.47 -8.60 -27.82
CA ILE A 11 1.77 -7.70 -26.93
C ILE A 11 2.77 -7.34 -25.83
N GLY A 12 3.53 -6.27 -26.05
CA GLY A 12 4.29 -5.62 -24.99
C GLY A 12 3.30 -5.14 -23.94
N ALA A 13 3.21 -5.85 -22.81
CA ALA A 13 2.54 -5.32 -21.64
C ALA A 13 3.18 -3.95 -21.35
N LEU A 14 2.36 -2.90 -21.32
CA LEU A 14 2.77 -1.59 -20.83
C LEU A 14 3.27 -1.78 -19.40
N GLN A 15 4.59 -1.94 -19.25
CA GLN A 15 5.22 -2.02 -17.94
C GLN A 15 5.13 -0.61 -17.36
N GLY A 16 4.26 -0.45 -16.36
CA GLY A 16 4.30 0.72 -15.50
C GLY A 16 5.70 0.87 -14.86
N PRO A 17 6.01 2.03 -14.26
CA PRO A 17 7.25 2.22 -13.53
C PRO A 17 7.48 1.04 -12.59
N GLY A 18 8.61 0.33 -12.76
CA GLY A 18 8.94 -0.82 -11.92
C GLY A 18 9.05 -0.40 -10.45
N LEU A 19 8.82 -1.32 -9.52
CA LEU A 19 8.81 -1.06 -8.08
C LEU A 19 10.06 -0.29 -7.58
N ASP A 20 11.20 -0.52 -8.22
CA ASP A 20 12.48 0.12 -7.90
C ASP A 20 12.51 1.62 -8.21
N SER A 21 11.66 2.09 -9.13
CA SER A 21 11.53 3.50 -9.48
C SER A 21 10.66 4.31 -8.53
N LEU A 22 9.89 3.65 -7.64
CA LEU A 22 9.11 4.34 -6.63
C LEU A 22 10.02 4.89 -5.50
N PRO A 23 9.69 6.07 -4.94
CA PRO A 23 10.38 6.56 -3.77
C PRO A 23 10.15 5.61 -2.57
N PRO A 24 11.17 5.37 -1.73
CA PRO A 24 10.98 4.58 -0.52
C PRO A 24 10.11 5.32 0.49
N ALA A 25 9.20 4.61 1.15
CA ALA A 25 8.54 5.08 2.36
C ALA A 25 9.50 5.01 3.55
N THR A 26 9.27 5.85 4.57
CA THR A 26 9.97 5.72 5.85
C THR A 26 9.33 4.57 6.62
N VAL A 27 10.15 3.62 7.10
CA VAL A 27 9.68 2.46 7.86
C VAL A 27 10.36 2.43 9.21
N LEU A 28 9.57 2.53 10.28
CA LEU A 28 10.04 2.55 11.65
C LEU A 28 9.59 1.29 12.39
N LEU A 29 10.48 0.73 13.21
CA LEU A 29 10.18 -0.38 14.10
C LEU A 29 10.13 0.12 15.54
N ASP A 30 8.93 0.31 16.08
CA ASP A 30 8.71 0.56 17.50
C ASP A 30 8.71 -0.79 18.23
N GLN A 31 9.90 -1.20 18.67
CA GLN A 31 10.09 -2.48 19.37
C GLN A 31 9.36 -2.52 20.71
N ALA A 32 9.28 -1.39 21.42
CA ALA A 32 8.64 -1.31 22.74
C ALA A 32 7.13 -1.56 22.64
N ARG A 33 6.50 -1.11 21.54
CA ARG A 33 5.07 -1.31 21.29
C ARG A 33 4.77 -2.43 20.30
N HIS A 34 5.79 -3.12 19.80
CA HIS A 34 5.69 -4.12 18.74
C HIS A 34 4.93 -3.63 17.49
N ARG A 35 5.26 -2.42 17.01
CA ARG A 35 4.64 -1.82 15.82
C ARG A 35 5.64 -1.66 14.69
N LEU A 36 5.21 -2.02 13.49
CA LEU A 36 5.82 -1.57 12.24
C LEU A 36 5.03 -0.35 11.76
N VAL A 37 5.69 0.80 11.66
CA VAL A 37 5.07 2.05 11.21
C VAL A 37 5.61 2.37 9.82
N VAL A 38 4.70 2.58 8.87
CA VAL A 38 5.03 3.04 7.52
C VAL A 38 4.54 4.48 7.41
N GLU A 39 5.48 5.39 7.22
CA GLU A 39 5.20 6.81 7.02
C GLU A 39 5.36 7.15 5.54
N LEU A 40 4.29 7.69 4.96
CA LEU A 40 4.32 8.23 3.61
C LEU A 40 4.85 9.67 3.64
N PRO A 41 5.45 10.14 2.53
CA PRO A 41 5.81 11.54 2.40
C PRO A 41 4.61 12.46 2.66
N ALA A 42 4.87 13.59 3.31
CA ALA A 42 3.86 14.61 3.53
C ALA A 42 3.32 15.13 2.17
N VAL A 43 2.02 15.48 2.16
CA VAL A 43 1.36 16.07 1.01
C VAL A 43 0.68 17.36 1.42
N ASP A 44 0.82 18.39 0.59
CA ASP A 44 0.11 19.64 0.77
C ASP A 44 -1.38 19.45 0.47
N VAL A 45 -2.22 19.73 1.46
CA VAL A 45 -3.67 19.72 1.31
C VAL A 45 -4.13 21.15 1.03
N PRO A 46 -4.65 21.45 -0.17
CA PRO A 46 -5.12 22.79 -0.50
C PRO A 46 -6.31 23.17 0.38
N ALA A 47 -6.40 24.45 0.75
CA ALA A 47 -7.57 24.95 1.44
C ALA A 47 -8.83 24.72 0.60
N ALA A 48 -9.87 24.14 1.20
CA ALA A 48 -11.11 23.85 0.49
C ALA A 48 -11.80 25.16 0.07
N THR A 49 -11.86 25.44 -1.24
CA THR A 49 -12.51 26.65 -1.76
C THR A 49 -13.98 26.42 -2.14
N ARG A 50 -14.37 25.18 -2.46
CA ARG A 50 -15.75 24.65 -2.59
C ARG A 50 -15.72 23.16 -2.95
N GLY A 51 -16.56 22.34 -2.30
CA GLY A 51 -16.68 20.90 -2.59
C GLY A 51 -15.57 20.05 -1.97
N GLU A 52 -15.66 18.74 -2.19
CA GLU A 52 -14.63 17.78 -1.78
C GLU A 52 -13.46 17.81 -2.79
N ILE A 53 -12.23 17.93 -2.28
CA ILE A 53 -11.00 17.85 -3.09
C ILE A 53 -10.32 16.52 -2.77
N MET A 54 -10.00 15.75 -3.82
CA MET A 54 -9.20 14.54 -3.68
C MET A 54 -7.72 14.89 -3.78
N VAL A 55 -6.95 14.52 -2.76
CA VAL A 55 -5.50 14.63 -2.77
C VAL A 55 -4.93 13.21 -2.87
N PRO A 56 -4.20 12.86 -3.95
CA PRO A 56 -3.61 11.54 -4.10
C PRO A 56 -2.51 11.36 -3.05
N LEU A 57 -2.49 10.18 -2.41
CA LEU A 57 -1.36 9.78 -1.58
C LEU A 57 -0.16 9.44 -2.48
N PRO A 58 1.08 9.73 -2.05
CA PRO A 58 2.26 9.35 -2.80
C PRO A 58 2.34 7.82 -2.89
N LEU A 59 2.63 7.31 -4.08
CA LEU A 59 2.90 5.89 -4.26
C LEU A 59 4.35 5.62 -3.88
N CYS A 60 4.56 4.84 -2.82
CA CYS A 60 5.88 4.57 -2.26
C CYS A 60 6.14 3.07 -2.16
N ARG A 61 7.41 2.69 -2.26
CA ARG A 61 7.88 1.33 -1.96
C ARG A 61 8.18 1.21 -0.46
N VAL A 62 7.69 0.16 0.18
CA VAL A 62 8.01 -0.21 1.55
C VAL A 62 8.99 -1.37 1.54
N LEU A 63 10.07 -1.27 2.31
CA LEU A 63 10.96 -2.40 2.56
C LEU A 63 10.71 -2.93 3.97
N VAL A 64 10.28 -4.18 4.08
CA VAL A 64 10.01 -4.81 5.38
C VAL A 64 11.32 -5.05 6.13
N PRO A 65 11.54 -4.45 7.32
CA PRO A 65 12.83 -4.52 8.02
C PRO A 65 13.00 -5.80 8.85
N VAL A 66 11.91 -6.50 9.15
CA VAL A 66 11.89 -7.66 10.05
C VAL A 66 10.82 -8.65 9.61
N SER A 67 11.10 -9.95 9.74
CA SER A 67 10.07 -10.97 9.54
C SER A 67 9.09 -10.93 10.70
N ALA A 68 7.80 -10.82 10.41
CA ALA A 68 6.75 -10.63 11.41
C ALA A 68 5.43 -11.28 10.98
N SER A 69 4.51 -11.44 11.92
CA SER A 69 3.11 -11.76 11.64
C SER A 69 2.28 -10.57 12.10
N LEU A 70 1.57 -9.92 11.17
CA LEU A 70 0.69 -8.80 11.49
C LEU A 70 -0.68 -9.31 11.92
N HIS A 71 -1.12 -8.87 13.09
CA HIS A 71 -2.43 -9.24 13.65
C HIS A 71 -3.37 -8.05 13.80
N SER A 72 -2.86 -6.84 13.62
CA SER A 72 -3.64 -5.62 13.69
C SER A 72 -3.05 -4.56 12.79
N ALA A 73 -3.89 -3.69 12.24
CA ALA A 73 -3.46 -2.56 11.43
C ALA A 73 -4.41 -1.38 11.57
N ARG A 74 -3.86 -0.17 11.45
CA ARG A 74 -4.62 1.07 11.36
C ARG A 74 -3.89 2.08 10.48
N VAL A 75 -4.64 3.00 9.89
CA VAL A 75 -4.11 4.13 9.12
C VAL A 75 -4.48 5.42 9.82
N GLU A 76 -3.53 6.32 9.89
CA GLU A 76 -3.66 7.61 10.56
C GLU A 76 -3.27 8.70 9.58
N ILE A 77 -3.95 9.84 9.68
CA ILE A 77 -3.58 11.04 8.95
C ILE A 77 -3.13 12.02 10.02
N LEU A 78 -1.93 12.56 9.89
CA LEU A 78 -1.36 13.50 10.84
C LEU A 78 -1.19 14.86 10.17
N ASP A 79 -1.33 15.95 10.94
CA ASP A 79 -0.94 17.27 10.51
C ASP A 79 0.59 17.47 10.59
N GLY A 80 1.08 18.64 10.14
CA GLY A 80 2.52 18.95 10.17
C GLY A 80 3.12 19.06 11.58
N SER A 81 2.29 19.09 12.63
CA SER A 81 2.71 19.05 14.04
C SER A 81 2.55 17.66 14.68
N GLY A 82 2.11 16.66 13.92
CA GLY A 82 1.91 15.29 14.38
C GLY A 82 0.58 15.03 15.09
N HIS A 83 -0.39 15.95 15.04
CA HIS A 83 -1.72 15.69 15.59
C HIS A 83 -2.56 14.88 14.60
N GLU A 84 -3.31 13.91 15.13
CA GLU A 84 -4.26 13.13 14.32
C GLU A 84 -5.37 14.02 13.74
N LEU A 85 -5.51 13.96 12.43
CA LEU A 85 -6.57 14.61 11.66
C LEU A 85 -7.82 13.71 11.59
N PRO A 86 -9.00 14.29 11.31
CA PRO A 86 -10.22 13.52 11.22
C PRO A 86 -10.13 12.38 10.20
N ARG A 87 -10.48 11.16 10.65
CA ARG A 87 -10.50 9.96 9.81
C ARG A 87 -11.39 10.07 8.56
N ALA A 88 -12.35 11.00 8.56
CA ALA A 88 -13.17 11.34 7.40
C ALA A 88 -12.33 11.82 6.19
N MET A 89 -11.09 12.29 6.41
CA MET A 89 -10.16 12.68 5.35
C MET A 89 -9.54 11.48 4.62
N LEU A 90 -9.60 10.27 5.18
CA LEU A 90 -9.08 9.06 4.54
C LEU A 90 -10.11 8.50 3.55
N HIS A 91 -9.94 8.76 2.26
CA HIS A 91 -10.87 8.24 1.26
C HIS A 91 -10.57 6.77 0.91
N HIS A 92 -9.37 6.47 0.41
CA HIS A 92 -8.89 5.09 0.20
C HIS A 92 -7.37 5.02 0.38
N PHE A 93 -6.92 3.95 1.05
CA PHE A 93 -5.54 3.55 1.19
C PHE A 93 -5.43 2.07 0.87
N ASN A 94 -4.37 1.67 0.16
CA ASN A 94 -4.05 0.28 -0.12
C ASN A 94 -2.59 0.00 0.21
N LEU A 95 -2.34 -1.19 0.75
CA LEU A 95 -1.02 -1.82 0.83
C LEU A 95 -1.07 -3.08 0.00
N THR A 96 -0.14 -3.20 -0.95
CA THR A 96 -0.11 -4.28 -1.94
C THR A 96 1.25 -4.96 -1.88
N ASP A 97 1.29 -6.25 -2.12
CA ASP A 97 2.51 -6.96 -2.46
C ASP A 97 2.53 -7.16 -4.00
N PRO A 98 3.37 -6.42 -4.72
CA PRO A 98 3.44 -6.50 -6.18
C PRO A 98 4.20 -7.73 -6.69
N GLU A 99 4.95 -8.43 -5.83
CA GLU A 99 5.68 -9.66 -6.20
C GLU A 99 4.77 -10.89 -6.15
N HIS A 100 3.72 -10.85 -5.33
CA HIS A 100 2.69 -11.88 -5.28
C HIS A 100 1.44 -11.47 -6.09
N ARG A 101 0.54 -12.43 -6.33
CA ARG A 101 -0.68 -12.24 -7.14
C ARG A 101 -1.92 -12.66 -6.36
N GLU A 102 -3.02 -11.97 -6.64
CA GLU A 102 -4.35 -12.42 -6.23
C GLU A 102 -4.72 -13.74 -6.89
N LEU A 103 -5.59 -14.53 -6.25
CA LEU A 103 -5.97 -15.85 -6.73
C LEU A 103 -6.85 -15.82 -8.00
N PHE A 104 -7.72 -14.82 -8.11
CA PHE A 104 -8.78 -14.80 -9.14
C PHE A 104 -8.63 -13.68 -10.17
N VAL A 105 -7.79 -12.69 -9.91
CA VAL A 105 -7.58 -11.53 -10.78
C VAL A 105 -6.07 -11.30 -10.97
N PRO A 106 -5.60 -10.97 -12.18
CA PRO A 106 -4.18 -10.88 -12.49
C PRO A 106 -3.56 -9.55 -12.02
N ILE A 107 -3.72 -9.23 -10.73
CA ILE A 107 -3.23 -8.01 -10.08
C ILE A 107 -2.31 -8.38 -8.91
N GLY A 108 -1.52 -7.42 -8.43
CA GLY A 108 -0.72 -7.58 -7.22
C GLY A 108 -1.59 -7.94 -6.01
N MET A 109 -1.05 -8.72 -5.08
CA MET A 109 -1.79 -9.21 -3.92
C MET A 109 -2.13 -8.05 -2.97
N HIS A 110 -3.40 -7.80 -2.69
CA HIS A 110 -3.81 -6.78 -1.71
C HIS A 110 -3.62 -7.32 -0.31
N LEU A 111 -2.75 -6.69 0.45
CA LEU A 111 -2.48 -7.05 1.84
C LEU A 111 -3.46 -6.36 2.79
N MET A 112 -3.81 -5.11 2.48
CA MET A 112 -4.71 -4.30 3.29
C MET A 112 -5.33 -3.19 2.45
N ALA A 113 -6.59 -2.87 2.76
CA ALA A 113 -7.26 -1.66 2.30
C ALA A 113 -7.88 -0.96 3.51
N ALA A 114 -7.87 0.37 3.52
CA ALA A 114 -8.51 1.17 4.55
C ALA A 114 -9.16 2.44 3.98
N SER A 115 -10.27 2.84 4.60
CA SER A 115 -10.98 4.10 4.33
C SER A 115 -11.51 4.72 5.62
N LYS A 116 -12.24 5.83 5.50
CA LYS A 116 -13.02 6.45 6.58
C LYS A 116 -14.01 5.49 7.25
N GLU A 117 -14.35 4.37 6.60
CA GLU A 117 -15.29 3.36 7.09
C GLU A 117 -14.59 2.15 7.71
N THR A 118 -13.36 1.81 7.31
CA THR A 118 -12.55 0.69 7.87
C THR A 118 -12.04 0.89 9.32
N PRO A 119 -12.67 0.29 10.35
CA PRO A 119 -12.19 0.41 11.72
C PRO A 119 -10.76 -0.16 11.87
N ALA A 120 -10.15 0.01 13.04
CA ALA A 120 -8.89 -0.66 13.34
C ALA A 120 -9.04 -2.18 13.11
N ILE A 121 -8.23 -2.72 12.20
CA ILE A 121 -8.26 -4.13 11.84
C ILE A 121 -7.58 -4.89 12.98
N THR A 122 -8.21 -5.96 13.48
CA THR A 122 -7.59 -6.86 14.46
C THR A 122 -8.09 -8.28 14.20
N VAL A 123 -7.17 -9.24 14.24
CA VAL A 123 -7.46 -10.67 14.11
C VAL A 123 -6.92 -11.46 15.33
N PRO A 124 -7.54 -12.60 15.69
CA PRO A 124 -7.06 -13.46 16.77
C PRO A 124 -5.62 -13.96 16.52
N ARG A 125 -4.67 -13.51 17.33
CA ARG A 125 -3.22 -13.76 17.14
C ARG A 125 -2.81 -15.24 17.05
N LEU A 126 -3.56 -16.12 17.74
CA LEU A 126 -3.25 -17.55 17.77
C LEU A 126 -3.64 -18.27 16.47
N LEU A 127 -4.63 -17.74 15.75
CA LEU A 127 -5.25 -18.40 14.60
C LEU A 127 -4.90 -17.73 13.28
N PHE A 128 -4.67 -16.42 13.31
CA PHE A 128 -4.51 -15.61 12.12
C PHE A 128 -3.36 -14.62 12.25
N GLY A 129 -2.75 -14.36 11.10
CA GLY A 129 -1.81 -13.25 10.93
C GLY A 129 -1.36 -13.17 9.49
N LEU A 130 -1.08 -11.95 9.03
CA LEU A 130 -0.48 -11.73 7.73
C LEU A 130 1.05 -11.89 7.87
N PRO A 131 1.67 -12.90 7.23
CA PRO A 131 3.11 -13.07 7.29
C PRO A 131 3.79 -12.00 6.44
N LEU A 132 4.78 -11.33 7.04
CA LEU A 132 5.72 -10.49 6.33
C LEU A 132 7.14 -11.06 6.48
N ALA A 133 7.90 -11.08 5.39
CA ALA A 133 9.29 -11.50 5.40
C ALA A 133 10.23 -10.28 5.39
N ARG A 134 11.34 -10.35 6.15
CA ARG A 134 12.41 -9.36 6.02
C ARG A 134 12.87 -9.25 4.56
N GLY A 135 12.97 -8.03 4.05
CA GLY A 135 13.39 -7.74 2.67
C GLY A 135 12.25 -7.81 1.64
N GLN A 136 11.03 -8.19 2.04
CA GLN A 136 9.85 -8.11 1.19
C GLN A 136 9.60 -6.65 0.79
N ARG A 137 9.27 -6.45 -0.49
CA ARG A 137 9.01 -5.13 -1.08
C ARG A 137 7.49 -5.01 -1.31
N LEU A 138 6.87 -4.06 -0.62
CA LEU A 138 5.45 -3.73 -0.74
C LEU A 138 5.27 -2.40 -1.49
#